data_AF-H2AQC1-F1
#
_entry.id   AF-H2AQC1-F1
#
_cell.length_a   1.000
_cell.length_b   1.000
_cell.length_c   1.000
_cell.angle_alpha   90.00
_cell.angle_beta   90.00
_cell.angle_gamma   90.00
#
_symmetry.space_group_name_H-M   'P 1'
#
loop_
_entity.id
_entity.type
_entity.pdbx_description
1 polymer ?
#
loop_
_entity_poly.entity_id
_entity_poly.type
_entity_poly.pdbx_seq_one_letter_code
_entity_poly.pdbx_strand_id
1 'polypeptide(L)'
;MSGRAPCIRTLVTKEVRDKITNAIEGLPLHQKTLLQLQDTLKRNDALAIPLLRDVVSYETTGKSKFLESIIYRLYFQWLNEVPSHLKPLLNQYEHLKSNWPIERHIKFKNAEPEAISLRNAWMRNKATAVDLSTSDGVIKPILNHFRYLRVNEDRLCKKKVGLPILEVPLNVFGTEIPECRVNNLLKKRIAHVKKSLLEDNPMLSPKLEDTLHSIINDSKNTRALKRVYLRSCSRAYTGESNPKDSSNITFHIIDW
;
A
#
# COMPACT_ATOMS: atom_id res chain seq x y z
N MET A 1 -1.13 9.56 -34.84
CA MET A 1 -1.43 8.12 -34.86
C MET A 1 -0.59 7.46 -33.77
N SER A 2 -1.18 7.12 -32.63
CA SER A 2 -0.49 6.51 -31.48
C SER A 2 -1.02 5.09 -31.32
N GLY A 3 -0.24 4.11 -31.78
CA GLY A 3 -0.51 2.70 -31.54
C GLY A 3 -0.31 2.39 -30.06
N ARG A 4 -1.40 2.15 -29.33
CA ARG A 4 -1.33 1.50 -28.02
C ARG A 4 -0.85 0.07 -28.28
N ALA A 5 0.31 -0.28 -27.75
CA ALA A 5 0.75 -1.67 -27.70
C ALA A 5 -0.36 -2.53 -27.04
N PRO A 6 -0.71 -3.69 -27.62
CA PRO A 6 -1.68 -4.57 -27.01
C PRO A 6 -1.11 -5.04 -25.67
N CYS A 7 -1.82 -4.70 -24.59
CA CYS A 7 -1.57 -5.27 -23.28
C CYS A 7 -1.81 -6.78 -23.45
N ILE A 8 -0.74 -7.58 -23.50
CA ILE A 8 -0.82 -9.03 -23.59
C ILE A 8 -1.53 -9.50 -22.31
N ARG A 9 -2.86 -9.65 -22.36
CA ARG A 9 -3.59 -10.45 -21.39
C ARG A 9 -3.14 -11.88 -21.66
N THR A 10 -2.19 -12.36 -20.86
CA THR A 10 -1.85 -13.77 -20.84
C THR A 10 -3.11 -14.52 -20.39
N LEU A 11 -3.85 -15.06 -21.35
CA LEU A 11 -5.01 -15.89 -21.03
C LEU A 11 -4.48 -17.15 -20.39
N VAL A 12 -4.79 -17.34 -19.10
CA VAL A 12 -4.45 -18.55 -18.36
C VAL A 12 -5.31 -19.66 -18.96
N THR A 13 -4.67 -20.66 -19.56
CA THR A 13 -5.41 -21.79 -20.12
C THR A 13 -6.17 -22.51 -19.01
N LYS A 14 -7.31 -23.14 -19.36
CA LYS A 14 -8.10 -23.94 -18.43
C LYS A 14 -7.23 -24.97 -17.69
N GLU A 15 -6.33 -25.63 -18.42
CA GLU A 15 -5.39 -26.59 -17.86
C GLU A 15 -4.46 -26.00 -16.79
N VAL A 16 -3.94 -24.78 -17.01
CA VAL A 16 -3.10 -24.11 -16.02
C VAL A 16 -3.92 -23.74 -14.78
N ARG A 17 -5.17 -23.31 -14.97
CA ARG A 17 -6.08 -23.01 -13.86
C ARG A 17 -6.40 -24.26 -13.03
N ASP A 18 -6.67 -25.38 -13.67
CA ASP A 18 -6.99 -26.64 -12.99
C ASP A 18 -5.76 -27.14 -12.20
N LYS A 19 -4.55 -27.07 -12.79
CA LYS A 19 -3.30 -27.38 -12.10
C LYS A 19 -3.07 -26.51 -10.87
N ILE A 20 -3.28 -25.20 -10.97
CA ILE A 20 -3.16 -24.28 -9.83
C ILE A 20 -4.20 -24.61 -8.76
N THR A 21 -5.44 -24.88 -9.17
CA THR A 21 -6.54 -25.19 -8.23
C THR A 21 -6.22 -26.44 -7.41
N ASN A 22 -5.75 -27.50 -8.07
CA ASN A 22 -5.33 -28.73 -7.39
C ASN A 22 -4.13 -28.48 -6.46
N ALA A 23 -3.16 -27.67 -6.88
CA ALA A 23 -2.01 -27.32 -6.04
C ALA A 23 -2.41 -26.51 -4.81
N ILE A 24 -3.40 -25.61 -4.93
CA ILE A 24 -3.96 -24.85 -3.80
C ILE A 24 -4.55 -25.80 -2.74
N GLU A 25 -5.29 -26.83 -3.16
CA GLU A 25 -5.91 -27.80 -2.23
C GLU A 25 -4.89 -28.57 -1.39
N GLY A 26 -3.68 -28.77 -1.91
CA GLY A 26 -2.58 -29.41 -1.19
C GLY A 26 -1.81 -28.49 -0.23
N LEU A 27 -2.07 -27.17 -0.21
CA LEU A 27 -1.35 -26.26 0.67
C LEU A 27 -1.79 -26.45 2.13
N PRO A 28 -0.86 -26.41 3.10
CA PRO A 28 -1.19 -26.48 4.53
C PRO A 28 -1.65 -25.11 5.02
N LEU A 29 -2.77 -24.63 4.47
CA LEU A 29 -3.45 -23.40 4.84
C LEU A 29 -4.83 -23.72 5.43
N HIS A 30 -5.42 -22.74 6.10
CA HIS A 30 -6.76 -22.90 6.65
C HIS A 30 -7.81 -23.01 5.54
N GLN A 31 -8.84 -23.85 5.73
CA GLN A 31 -9.87 -24.11 4.71
C GLN A 31 -10.52 -22.83 4.18
N LYS A 32 -10.80 -21.84 5.04
CA LYS A 32 -11.35 -20.54 4.60
C LYS A 32 -10.43 -19.82 3.60
N THR A 33 -9.11 -19.89 3.82
CA THR A 33 -8.12 -19.27 2.93
C THR A 33 -8.05 -20.02 1.60
N LEU A 34 -8.09 -21.35 1.62
CA LEU A 34 -8.12 -22.17 0.41
C LEU A 34 -9.34 -21.84 -0.47
N LEU A 35 -10.53 -21.80 0.14
CA LEU A 35 -11.77 -21.45 -0.56
C LEU A 35 -11.71 -20.04 -1.15
N GLN A 36 -11.18 -19.07 -0.40
CA GLN A 36 -11.03 -17.70 -0.89
C GLN A 36 -10.00 -17.58 -2.02
N LEU A 37 -8.90 -18.35 -1.99
CA LEU A 37 -7.94 -18.41 -3.10
C LEU A 37 -8.59 -18.92 -4.39
N GLN A 38 -9.34 -20.02 -4.28
CA GLN A 38 -10.03 -20.62 -5.43
C GLN A 38 -11.08 -19.66 -6.02
N ASP A 39 -11.90 -19.03 -5.17
CA ASP A 39 -12.92 -18.06 -5.61
C ASP A 39 -12.27 -16.81 -6.23
N THR A 40 -11.19 -16.31 -5.65
CA THR A 40 -10.42 -15.17 -6.18
C THR A 40 -9.83 -15.49 -7.56
N LEU A 41 -9.27 -16.69 -7.74
CA LEU A 41 -8.71 -17.14 -9.02
C LEU A 41 -9.79 -17.29 -10.10
N LYS A 42 -11.00 -17.74 -9.74
CA LYS A 42 -12.13 -17.83 -10.68
C LYS A 42 -12.58 -16.45 -11.19
N ARG A 43 -12.45 -15.41 -10.37
CA ARG A 43 -12.88 -14.04 -10.71
C ARG A 43 -11.83 -13.24 -11.47
N ASN A 44 -10.54 -13.54 -11.26
CA ASN A 44 -9.46 -12.73 -11.82
C ASN A 44 -8.22 -13.55 -12.20
N ASP A 45 -8.13 -13.89 -13.48
CA ASP A 45 -7.03 -14.66 -14.08
C ASP A 45 -5.66 -13.98 -13.96
N ALA A 46 -5.61 -12.65 -13.84
CA ALA A 46 -4.34 -11.93 -13.72
C ALA A 46 -3.58 -12.28 -12.43
N LEU A 47 -4.28 -12.85 -11.44
CA LEU A 47 -3.70 -13.28 -10.17
C LEU A 47 -3.07 -14.68 -10.24
N ALA A 48 -3.34 -15.44 -11.30
CA ALA A 48 -2.85 -16.81 -11.46
C ALA A 48 -1.33 -16.89 -11.49
N ILE A 49 -0.65 -16.00 -12.22
CA ILE A 49 0.81 -16.04 -12.37
C ILE A 49 1.52 -15.74 -11.03
N PRO A 50 1.20 -14.64 -10.31
CA PRO A 50 1.78 -14.40 -8.99
C PRO A 50 1.53 -15.54 -7.99
N LEU A 51 0.33 -16.13 -8.02
CA LEU A 51 -0.04 -17.24 -7.15
C LEU A 51 0.75 -18.50 -7.48
N LEU A 52 0.79 -18.90 -8.76
CA LEU A 52 1.52 -20.07 -9.24
C LEU A 52 3.00 -19.98 -8.85
N ARG A 53 3.62 -18.80 -8.99
CA ARG A 53 5.01 -18.59 -8.58
C ARG A 53 5.23 -18.92 -7.11
N ASP A 54 4.34 -18.46 -6.23
CA ASP A 54 4.48 -18.70 -4.79
C ASP A 54 4.20 -20.16 -4.42
N VAL A 55 3.20 -20.78 -5.06
CA VAL A 55 2.84 -22.20 -4.87
C VAL A 55 3.99 -23.11 -5.29
N VAL A 56 4.50 -22.97 -6.51
CA VAL A 56 5.64 -23.77 -7.02
C VAL A 56 6.87 -23.57 -6.13
N SER A 57 7.14 -22.34 -5.69
CA SER A 57 8.26 -22.06 -4.79
C SER A 57 8.08 -22.72 -3.42
N TYR A 58 6.85 -22.80 -2.91
CA TYR A 58 6.55 -23.52 -1.68
C TYR A 58 6.76 -25.03 -1.86
N GLU A 59 6.17 -25.64 -2.89
CA GLU A 59 6.29 -27.08 -3.16
C GLU A 59 7.74 -27.52 -3.34
N THR A 60 8.55 -26.69 -4.02
CA THR A 60 9.97 -26.99 -4.27
C THR A 60 10.82 -26.89 -3.00
N THR A 61 10.49 -26.00 -2.06
CA THR A 61 11.41 -25.65 -0.96
C THR A 61 10.89 -25.95 0.45
N GLY A 62 9.59 -26.19 0.62
CA GLY A 62 8.91 -26.31 1.90
C GLY A 62 8.94 -25.05 2.78
N LYS A 63 9.39 -23.90 2.27
CA LYS A 63 9.63 -22.70 3.10
C LYS A 63 8.32 -21.94 3.38
N SER A 64 8.00 -21.74 4.67
CA SER A 64 6.78 -21.03 5.11
C SER A 64 6.62 -19.61 4.55
N LYS A 65 7.73 -18.94 4.20
CA LYS A 65 7.70 -17.58 3.64
C LYS A 65 6.81 -17.44 2.40
N PHE A 66 6.65 -18.52 1.63
CA PHE A 66 5.79 -18.52 0.45
C PHE A 66 4.31 -18.61 0.83
N LEU A 67 3.98 -19.41 1.85
CA LEU A 67 2.64 -19.39 2.45
C LEU A 67 2.31 -18.02 3.05
N GLU A 68 3.27 -17.40 3.74
CA GLU A 68 3.11 -16.06 4.30
C GLU A 68 2.84 -15.02 3.19
N SER A 69 3.55 -15.13 2.08
CA SER A 69 3.33 -14.31 0.88
C SER A 69 1.94 -14.53 0.27
N ILE A 70 1.49 -15.77 0.15
CA ILE A 70 0.14 -16.10 -0.38
C ILE A 70 -0.95 -15.50 0.51
N ILE A 71 -0.87 -15.71 1.83
CA ILE A 71 -1.81 -15.14 2.80
C ILE A 71 -1.81 -13.62 2.70
N TYR A 72 -0.63 -12.99 2.70
CA TYR A 72 -0.51 -11.55 2.60
C TYR A 72 -1.17 -11.02 1.32
N ARG A 73 -0.84 -11.56 0.14
CA ARG A 73 -1.44 -11.11 -1.13
C ARG A 73 -2.96 -11.27 -1.11
N LEU A 74 -3.48 -12.42 -0.67
CA LEU A 74 -4.91 -12.68 -0.65
C LEU A 74 -5.65 -11.64 0.21
N TYR A 75 -5.27 -11.52 1.48
CA TYR A 75 -6.02 -10.71 2.45
C TYR A 75 -5.72 -9.22 2.35
N PHE A 76 -4.51 -8.82 1.98
CA PHE A 76 -4.10 -7.42 1.99
C PHE A 76 -4.18 -6.76 0.62
N GLN A 77 -4.11 -7.52 -0.48
CA GLN A 77 -4.03 -6.97 -1.84
C GLN A 77 -5.21 -7.36 -2.73
N TRP A 78 -5.74 -8.58 -2.60
CA TRP A 78 -6.76 -9.08 -3.55
C TRP A 78 -8.18 -8.96 -3.04
N LEU A 79 -8.41 -9.34 -1.78
CA LEU A 79 -9.73 -9.23 -1.15
C LEU A 79 -9.99 -7.86 -0.53
N ASN A 80 -8.93 -7.12 -0.24
CA ASN A 80 -9.02 -5.88 0.50
C ASN A 80 -9.50 -4.74 -0.39
N GLU A 81 -10.58 -4.09 0.02
CA GLU A 81 -11.09 -2.93 -0.70
C GLU A 81 -10.21 -1.71 -0.43
N VAL A 82 -10.03 -0.88 -1.47
CA VAL A 82 -9.28 0.36 -1.32
C VAL A 82 -10.08 1.34 -0.45
N PRO A 83 -9.51 1.81 0.68
CA PRO A 83 -10.17 2.76 1.57
C PRO A 83 -10.61 4.01 0.82
N SER A 84 -11.76 4.58 1.20
CA SER A 84 -12.40 5.69 0.49
C SER A 84 -11.48 6.90 0.32
N HIS A 85 -10.71 7.26 1.36
CA HIS A 85 -9.74 8.37 1.32
C HIS A 85 -8.56 8.13 0.39
N LEU A 86 -8.30 6.89 -0.01
CA LEU A 86 -7.22 6.55 -0.94
C LEU A 86 -7.69 6.37 -2.38
N LYS A 87 -9.00 6.29 -2.63
CA LYS A 87 -9.56 6.25 -3.99
C LYS A 87 -9.04 7.38 -4.90
N PRO A 88 -8.86 8.63 -4.43
CA PRO A 88 -8.28 9.71 -5.24
C PRO A 88 -6.91 9.37 -5.86
N LEU A 89 -6.08 8.55 -5.20
CA LEU A 89 -4.79 8.08 -5.75
C LEU A 89 -4.95 7.19 -7.00
N LEU A 90 -6.15 6.67 -7.25
CA LEU A 90 -6.45 5.83 -8.40
C LEU A 90 -7.06 6.62 -9.55
N ASN A 91 -7.96 7.57 -9.25
CA ASN A 91 -8.85 8.15 -10.26
C ASN A 91 -8.81 9.69 -10.35
N GLN A 92 -8.11 10.40 -9.47
CA GLN A 92 -8.10 11.88 -9.44
C GLN A 92 -6.68 12.47 -9.62
N TYR A 93 -5.89 11.91 -10.54
CA TYR A 93 -4.50 12.35 -10.72
C TYR A 93 -4.35 13.85 -10.99
N GLU A 94 -5.22 14.46 -11.80
CA GLU A 94 -5.13 15.90 -12.09
C GLU A 94 -5.40 16.77 -10.86
N HIS A 95 -6.36 16.38 -9.99
CA HIS A 95 -6.59 17.07 -8.72
C HIS A 95 -5.37 16.96 -7.81
N LEU A 96 -4.81 15.75 -7.69
CA LEU A 96 -3.61 15.51 -6.90
C LEU A 96 -2.43 16.32 -7.43
N LYS A 97 -2.22 16.35 -8.74
CA LYS A 97 -1.13 17.09 -9.39
C LYS A 97 -1.23 18.59 -9.11
N SER A 98 -2.42 19.18 -9.14
CA SER A 98 -2.60 20.62 -8.92
C SER A 98 -2.45 21.03 -7.46
N ASN A 99 -2.82 20.16 -6.52
CA ASN A 99 -2.92 20.51 -5.10
C ASN A 99 -1.87 19.83 -4.20
N TRP A 100 -0.97 19.01 -4.78
CA TRP A 100 0.06 18.32 -4.00
C TRP A 100 0.99 19.30 -3.29
N PRO A 101 1.47 19.01 -2.08
CA PRO A 101 2.45 19.85 -1.39
C PRO A 101 3.79 19.88 -2.13
N ILE A 102 4.22 21.09 -2.51
CA ILE A 102 5.49 21.37 -3.19
C ILE A 102 6.30 22.39 -2.40
N GLU A 103 7.54 22.04 -2.06
CA GLU A 103 8.52 22.93 -1.46
C GLU A 103 9.55 23.36 -2.51
N ARG A 104 9.54 24.65 -2.89
CA ARG A 104 10.46 25.21 -3.89
C ARG A 104 11.64 25.89 -3.21
N HIS A 105 12.85 25.44 -3.53
CA HIS A 105 14.07 25.91 -2.86
C HIS A 105 14.36 27.40 -3.11
N ILE A 106 13.83 27.99 -4.18
CA ILE A 106 13.97 29.43 -4.45
C ILE A 106 13.47 30.30 -3.29
N LYS A 107 12.47 29.80 -2.53
CA LYS A 107 11.92 30.49 -1.36
C LYS A 107 12.93 30.63 -0.21
N PHE A 108 13.96 29.78 -0.17
CA PHE A 108 14.98 29.80 0.87
C PHE A 108 16.22 30.61 0.48
N LYS A 109 16.28 31.17 -0.73
CA LYS A 109 17.45 31.93 -1.18
C LYS A 109 17.76 33.14 -0.28
N ASN A 110 16.73 33.71 0.35
CA ASN A 110 16.82 34.92 1.18
C ASN A 110 16.21 34.75 2.59
N ALA A 111 15.81 33.54 2.99
CA ALA A 111 15.10 33.30 4.25
C ALA A 111 15.93 32.42 5.19
N GLU A 112 15.74 32.57 6.51
CA GLU A 112 16.35 31.67 7.48
C GLU A 112 15.86 30.22 7.24
N PRO A 113 16.77 29.23 7.06
CA PRO A 113 16.42 27.90 6.55
C PRO A 113 15.46 27.07 7.41
N GLU A 114 15.38 27.36 8.71
CA GLU A 114 14.85 26.41 9.69
C GLU A 114 13.39 26.63 10.09
N ALA A 115 12.86 27.85 9.97
CA ALA A 115 11.60 28.20 10.63
C ALA A 115 10.34 27.60 9.97
N ILE A 116 10.34 27.37 8.65
CA ILE A 116 9.13 26.94 7.90
C ILE A 116 9.45 25.97 6.75
N SER A 117 10.40 25.05 6.93
CA SER A 117 10.60 23.99 5.94
C SER A 117 9.58 22.85 6.16
N LEU A 118 8.77 22.58 5.14
CA LEU A 118 7.89 21.41 5.07
C LEU A 118 8.71 20.12 5.21
N ARG A 119 9.86 20.04 4.53
CA ARG A 119 10.76 18.91 4.68
C ARG A 119 11.15 18.69 6.13
N ASN A 120 11.54 19.74 6.86
CA ASN A 120 11.91 19.62 8.27
C ASN A 120 10.72 19.19 9.15
N ALA A 121 9.52 19.72 8.89
CA ALA A 121 8.31 19.32 9.60
C ALA A 121 8.02 17.82 9.41
N TRP A 122 8.14 17.32 8.18
CA TRP A 122 7.99 15.89 7.88
C TRP A 122 9.13 15.05 8.44
N MET A 123 10.39 15.44 8.28
CA MET A 123 11.54 14.69 8.80
C MET A 123 11.49 14.51 10.31
N ARG A 124 11.00 15.52 11.04
CA ARG A 124 10.81 15.47 12.50
C ARG A 124 9.45 14.90 12.93
N ASN A 125 8.64 14.38 12.01
CA ASN A 125 7.30 13.82 12.26
C ASN A 125 6.37 14.76 13.06
N LYS A 126 6.50 16.08 12.88
CA LYS A 126 5.68 17.07 13.60
C LYS A 126 4.18 16.82 13.34
N ALA A 127 3.34 17.02 14.36
CA ALA A 127 1.89 16.89 14.23
C ALA A 127 1.32 17.82 13.16
N THR A 128 1.85 19.04 13.10
CA THR A 128 1.47 20.09 12.16
C THR A 128 1.97 19.86 10.74
N ALA A 129 2.78 18.83 10.46
CA ALA A 129 3.37 18.64 9.12
C ALA A 129 2.31 18.52 8.02
N VAL A 130 1.17 17.88 8.31
CA VAL A 130 0.07 17.73 7.37
C VAL A 130 -0.68 19.04 7.18
N ASP A 131 -1.02 19.73 8.26
CA ASP A 131 -1.73 21.03 8.20
C ASP A 131 -0.90 22.11 7.50
N LEU A 132 0.43 22.10 7.67
CA LEU A 132 1.35 22.96 6.94
C LEU A 132 1.44 22.60 5.44
N SER A 133 1.20 21.33 5.09
CA SER A 133 1.32 20.85 3.71
C SER A 133 0.11 21.23 2.87
N THR A 134 -1.10 21.15 3.43
CA THR A 134 -2.33 21.40 2.67
C THR A 134 -3.55 21.61 3.58
N SER A 135 -4.49 22.42 3.11
CA SER A 135 -5.85 22.51 3.63
C SER A 135 -6.86 21.72 2.78
N ASP A 136 -6.41 21.08 1.70
CA ASP A 136 -7.27 20.35 0.77
C ASP A 136 -7.86 19.09 1.44
N GLY A 137 -9.19 18.99 1.45
CA GLY A 137 -9.91 17.91 2.11
C GLY A 137 -9.72 16.53 1.48
N VAL A 138 -9.19 16.44 0.25
CA VAL A 138 -8.89 15.19 -0.45
C VAL A 138 -7.47 14.72 -0.12
N ILE A 139 -6.49 15.63 -0.13
CA ILE A 139 -5.08 15.32 0.10
C ILE A 139 -4.78 15.16 1.59
N LYS A 140 -5.43 15.95 2.46
CA LYS A 140 -5.18 15.92 3.91
C LYS A 140 -5.36 14.52 4.52
N PRO A 141 -6.44 13.76 4.24
CA PRO A 141 -6.57 12.38 4.73
C PRO A 141 -5.48 11.42 4.21
N ILE A 142 -5.05 11.59 2.96
CA ILE A 142 -3.96 10.79 2.36
C ILE A 142 -2.64 11.05 3.11
N LEU A 143 -2.33 12.32 3.36
CA LEU A 143 -1.11 12.71 4.07
C LEU A 143 -1.16 12.33 5.55
N ASN A 144 -2.33 12.39 6.20
CA ASN A 144 -2.52 11.87 7.56
C ASN A 144 -2.23 10.36 7.63
N HIS A 145 -2.75 9.58 6.69
CA HIS A 145 -2.45 8.16 6.58
C HIS A 145 -0.95 7.91 6.36
N PHE A 146 -0.33 8.65 5.44
CA PHE A 146 1.09 8.53 5.17
C PHE A 146 1.96 8.92 6.37
N ARG A 147 1.57 9.96 7.12
CA ARG A 147 2.21 10.34 8.38
C ARG A 147 2.11 9.24 9.43
N TYR A 148 0.94 8.60 9.55
CA TYR A 148 0.77 7.48 10.49
C TYR A 148 1.75 6.34 10.18
N LEU A 149 1.92 5.97 8.91
CA LEU A 149 2.93 4.98 8.51
C LEU A 149 4.35 5.41 8.86
N ARG A 150 4.70 6.69 8.65
CA ARG A 150 6.03 7.21 8.97
C ARG A 150 6.33 7.27 10.46
N VAL A 151 5.32 7.58 11.29
CA VAL A 151 5.48 7.57 12.75
C VAL A 151 5.69 6.15 13.26
N ASN A 152 5.05 5.16 12.62
CA ASN A 152 5.10 3.76 13.02
C ASN A 152 5.94 2.90 12.06
N GLU A 153 6.94 3.50 11.41
CA GLU A 153 7.70 2.91 10.31
C GLU A 153 8.38 1.59 10.71
N ASP A 154 8.95 1.54 11.91
CA ASP A 154 9.65 0.35 12.42
C ASP A 154 8.70 -0.84 12.65
N ARG A 155 7.43 -0.58 12.97
CA ARG A 155 6.42 -1.61 13.21
C ARG A 155 5.69 -2.01 11.93
N LEU A 156 5.34 -1.05 11.08
CA LEU A 156 4.43 -1.27 9.95
C LEU A 156 5.14 -1.46 8.61
N CYS A 157 6.38 -1.00 8.45
CA CYS A 157 7.03 -0.98 7.15
C CYS A 157 8.20 -1.97 7.07
N LYS A 158 8.38 -2.57 5.88
CA LYS A 158 9.56 -3.39 5.56
C LYS A 158 10.77 -2.56 5.12
N LYS A 159 10.51 -1.37 4.62
CA LYS A 159 11.50 -0.46 4.02
C LYS A 159 11.21 0.94 4.50
N LYS A 160 12.25 1.77 4.46
CA LYS A 160 12.07 3.15 4.85
C LYS A 160 11.09 3.88 3.93
N VAL A 161 10.14 4.59 4.52
CA VAL A 161 9.12 5.38 3.83
C VAL A 161 9.69 6.77 3.57
N GLY A 162 9.70 7.16 2.29
CA GLY A 162 10.20 8.48 1.88
C GLY A 162 9.29 9.62 2.33
N LEU A 163 9.63 10.84 1.94
CA LEU A 163 8.77 11.99 2.18
C LEU A 163 7.60 12.03 1.17
N PRO A 164 6.40 12.49 1.58
CA PRO A 164 5.28 12.59 0.65
C PRO A 164 5.31 13.89 -0.17
N ILE A 165 6.01 14.92 0.30
CA ILE A 165 6.13 16.22 -0.38
C ILE A 165 7.09 16.17 -1.57
N LEU A 166 6.92 17.09 -2.51
CA LEU A 166 7.88 17.31 -3.59
C LEU A 166 8.83 18.46 -3.26
N GLU A 167 10.11 18.17 -3.16
CA GLU A 167 11.18 19.18 -3.11
C GLU A 167 11.60 19.54 -4.54
N VAL A 168 11.56 20.82 -4.87
CA VAL A 168 11.99 21.36 -6.18
C VAL A 168 13.31 22.11 -5.99
N PRO A 169 14.43 21.51 -6.41
CA PRO A 169 15.74 22.14 -6.29
C PRO A 169 15.93 23.24 -7.33
N LEU A 170 16.90 24.12 -7.06
CA LEU A 170 17.44 25.02 -8.06
C LEU A 170 18.37 24.25 -9.01
N ASN A 171 18.54 24.78 -10.22
CA ASN A 171 19.55 24.29 -11.15
C ASN A 171 20.96 24.83 -10.79
N VAL A 172 21.95 24.46 -11.60
CA VAL A 172 23.36 24.88 -11.41
C VAL A 172 23.58 26.39 -11.46
N PHE A 173 22.65 27.15 -12.04
CA PHE A 173 22.68 28.61 -12.13
C PHE A 173 21.88 29.29 -11.00
N GLY A 174 21.34 28.51 -10.06
CA GLY A 174 20.51 29.05 -8.97
C GLY A 174 19.13 29.54 -9.43
N THR A 175 18.66 29.11 -10.60
CA THR A 175 17.29 29.36 -11.08
C THR A 175 16.42 28.11 -10.99
N GLU A 176 15.10 28.25 -11.11
CA GLU A 176 14.20 27.10 -11.01
C GLU A 176 14.39 26.12 -12.17
N ILE A 177 14.10 24.84 -11.90
CA ILE A 177 14.05 23.84 -12.96
C ILE A 177 12.79 24.01 -13.83
N PRO A 178 12.81 23.58 -15.11
CA PRO A 178 11.65 23.69 -15.98
C PRO A 178 10.42 22.95 -15.43
N GLU A 179 9.23 23.50 -15.67
CA GLU A 179 7.96 22.94 -15.19
C GLU A 179 7.70 21.52 -15.70
N CYS A 180 8.15 21.17 -16.92
CA CYS A 180 8.05 19.79 -17.42
C CYS A 180 8.81 18.80 -16.51
N ARG A 181 9.94 19.21 -15.93
CA ARG A 181 10.72 18.42 -14.99
C ARG A 181 10.05 18.35 -13.62
N VAL A 182 9.49 19.46 -13.13
CA VAL A 182 8.71 19.50 -11.88
C VAL A 182 7.53 18.52 -11.97
N ASN A 183 6.77 18.55 -13.06
CA ASN A 183 5.65 17.65 -13.31
C ASN A 183 6.08 16.16 -13.31
N ASN A 184 7.22 15.84 -13.90
CA ASN A 184 7.76 14.48 -13.88
C ASN A 184 8.17 14.03 -12.48
N LEU A 185 8.78 14.92 -11.68
CA LEU A 185 9.10 14.63 -10.28
C LEU A 185 7.83 14.45 -9.44
N LEU A 186 6.81 15.28 -9.68
CA LEU A 186 5.53 15.20 -9.00
C LEU A 186 4.82 13.88 -9.29
N LYS A 187 4.77 13.47 -10.57
CA LYS A 187 4.23 12.17 -10.98
C LYS A 187 4.89 11.02 -10.24
N LYS A 188 6.23 11.04 -10.15
CA LYS A 188 6.99 10.03 -9.41
C LYS A 188 6.69 10.06 -7.91
N ARG A 189 6.52 11.25 -7.33
CA ARG A 189 6.20 11.41 -5.90
C ARG A 189 4.80 10.87 -5.55
N ILE A 190 3.78 11.23 -6.34
CA ILE A 190 2.42 10.71 -6.16
C ILE A 190 2.41 9.18 -6.34
N ALA A 191 3.11 8.66 -7.35
CA ALA A 191 3.24 7.22 -7.55
C ALA A 191 3.93 6.52 -6.38
N HIS A 192 4.93 7.14 -5.76
CA HIS A 192 5.58 6.62 -4.57
C HIS A 192 4.63 6.53 -3.37
N VAL A 193 3.85 7.58 -3.11
CA VAL A 193 2.86 7.59 -2.03
C VAL A 193 1.77 6.55 -2.30
N LYS A 194 1.26 6.49 -3.52
CA LYS A 194 0.30 5.46 -3.97
C LYS A 194 0.83 4.06 -3.67
N LYS A 195 2.05 3.75 -4.12
CA LYS A 195 2.67 2.44 -3.90
C LYS A 195 2.82 2.12 -2.41
N SER A 196 3.29 3.09 -1.62
CA SER A 196 3.52 2.90 -0.19
C SER A 196 2.25 2.57 0.58
N LEU A 197 1.12 3.21 0.22
CA LEU A 197 -0.17 3.08 0.91
C LEU A 197 -1.07 1.95 0.36
N LEU A 198 -0.95 1.60 -0.93
CA LEU A 198 -1.87 0.63 -1.55
C LEU A 198 -1.22 -0.73 -1.83
N GLU A 199 0.10 -0.78 -2.03
CA GLU A 199 0.79 -2.01 -2.43
C GLU A 199 1.68 -2.54 -1.31
N ASP A 200 2.53 -1.67 -0.78
CA ASP A 200 3.57 -2.07 0.17
C ASP A 200 3.01 -2.23 1.59
N ASN A 201 2.15 -1.30 2.03
CA ASN A 201 1.52 -1.32 3.36
C ASN A 201 0.03 -0.95 3.23
N PRO A 202 -0.82 -1.85 2.71
CA PRO A 202 -2.26 -1.60 2.62
C PRO A 202 -2.92 -1.74 3.99
N MET A 203 -3.84 -0.82 4.27
CA MET A 203 -4.67 -0.82 5.47
C MET A 203 -5.71 -1.95 5.39
N LEU A 204 -5.81 -2.79 6.40
CA LEU A 204 -6.73 -3.93 6.42
C LEU A 204 -8.17 -3.46 6.70
N SER A 205 -9.15 -4.03 5.98
CA SER A 205 -10.57 -3.77 6.25
C SER A 205 -11.06 -4.55 7.48
N PRO A 206 -11.98 -4.00 8.29
CA PRO A 206 -12.48 -4.64 9.51
C PRO A 206 -13.03 -6.06 9.26
N LYS A 207 -13.75 -6.25 8.14
CA LYS A 207 -14.29 -7.56 7.75
C LYS A 207 -13.19 -8.63 7.55
N LEU A 208 -12.05 -8.24 6.99
CA LEU A 208 -10.93 -9.15 6.77
C LEU A 208 -10.11 -9.35 8.04
N GLU A 209 -10.01 -8.35 8.90
CA GLU A 209 -9.48 -8.47 10.26
C GLU A 209 -10.25 -9.53 11.05
N ASP A 210 -11.58 -9.45 11.12
CA ASP A 210 -12.44 -10.46 11.77
C ASP A 210 -12.21 -11.87 11.19
N THR A 211 -12.09 -11.93 9.86
CA THR A 211 -11.85 -13.19 9.16
C THR A 211 -10.51 -13.80 9.59
N LEU A 212 -9.44 -13.00 9.61
CA LEU A 212 -8.10 -13.43 10.01
C LEU A 212 -8.05 -13.81 11.49
N HIS A 213 -8.70 -13.06 12.38
CA HIS A 213 -8.83 -13.44 13.79
C HIS A 213 -9.54 -14.77 13.96
N SER A 214 -10.64 -15.00 13.23
CA SER A 214 -11.35 -16.29 13.26
C SER A 214 -10.47 -17.46 12.81
N ILE A 215 -9.56 -17.22 11.85
CA ILE A 215 -8.61 -18.23 11.37
C ILE A 215 -7.54 -18.46 12.44
N ILE A 216 -6.87 -17.40 12.92
CA ILE A 216 -5.77 -17.52 13.89
C ILE A 216 -6.24 -18.23 15.18
N ASN A 217 -7.45 -17.91 15.63
CA ASN A 217 -8.03 -18.44 16.87
C ASN A 217 -8.74 -19.79 16.71
N ASP A 218 -8.81 -20.37 15.50
CA ASP A 218 -9.37 -21.71 15.32
C ASP A 218 -8.61 -22.74 16.18
N SER A 219 -9.35 -23.54 16.95
CA SER A 219 -8.80 -24.58 17.83
C SER A 219 -8.19 -25.74 17.05
N LYS A 220 -8.61 -25.95 15.81
CA LYS A 220 -8.07 -26.99 14.92
C LYS A 220 -6.72 -26.63 14.31
N ASN A 221 -6.32 -25.35 14.39
CA ASN A 221 -5.07 -24.90 13.80
C ASN A 221 -3.86 -25.33 14.62
N THR A 222 -2.90 -25.96 13.95
CA THR A 222 -1.61 -26.30 14.55
C THR A 222 -0.84 -25.04 14.92
N ARG A 223 0.06 -25.14 15.91
CA ARG A 223 0.94 -24.03 16.32
C ARG A 223 1.78 -23.48 15.15
N ALA A 224 2.23 -24.36 14.26
CA ALA A 224 2.99 -23.97 13.07
C ALA A 224 2.14 -23.12 12.11
N LEU A 225 0.90 -23.54 11.87
CA LEU A 225 -0.02 -22.80 11.01
C LEU A 225 -0.38 -21.43 11.60
N LYS A 226 -0.69 -21.37 12.90
CA LYS A 226 -0.94 -20.09 13.60
C LYS A 226 0.23 -19.12 13.42
N ARG A 227 1.48 -19.59 13.57
CA ARG A 227 2.68 -18.78 13.34
C ARG A 227 2.82 -18.27 11.91
N VAL A 228 2.34 -19.00 10.90
CA VAL A 228 2.35 -18.56 9.50
C VAL A 228 1.39 -17.38 9.33
N TYR A 229 0.16 -17.48 9.84
CA TYR A 229 -0.80 -16.38 9.79
C TYR A 229 -0.34 -15.16 10.59
N LEU A 230 0.11 -15.35 11.84
CA LEU A 230 0.64 -14.27 12.68
C LEU A 230 1.80 -13.53 12.01
N ARG A 231 2.74 -14.25 11.38
CA ARG A 231 3.85 -13.61 10.65
C ARG A 231 3.36 -12.85 9.41
N SER A 232 2.39 -13.40 8.70
CA SER A 232 1.76 -12.74 7.55
C SER A 232 1.08 -11.42 7.94
N CYS A 233 0.54 -11.35 9.16
CA CYS A 233 -0.21 -10.21 9.66
C CYS A 233 0.59 -9.32 10.63
N SER A 234 1.88 -9.62 10.86
CA SER A 234 2.74 -8.93 11.85
C SER A 234 2.86 -7.41 11.72
N ARG A 235 2.48 -6.85 10.57
CA ARG A 235 2.52 -5.42 10.26
C ARG A 235 1.15 -4.86 9.88
N ALA A 236 0.09 -5.56 10.25
CA ALA A 236 -1.27 -5.17 9.93
C ALA A 236 -1.72 -3.99 10.79
N TYR A 237 -2.53 -3.14 10.19
CA TYR A 237 -3.15 -2.01 10.85
C TYR A 237 -4.49 -1.74 10.16
N THR A 238 -5.41 -1.14 10.90
CA THR A 238 -6.75 -0.76 10.42
C THR A 238 -6.95 0.74 10.55
N GLY A 239 -8.03 1.23 9.97
CA GLY A 239 -8.43 2.62 10.09
C GLY A 239 -9.94 2.76 10.13
N GLU A 240 -10.41 3.56 11.08
CA GLU A 240 -11.81 3.87 11.27
C GLU A 240 -12.05 5.34 10.92
N SER A 241 -12.94 5.57 9.95
CA SER A 241 -13.39 6.92 9.62
C SER A 241 -14.38 7.38 10.67
N ASN A 242 -14.17 8.58 11.21
CA ASN A 242 -15.14 9.17 12.14
C ASN A 242 -16.47 9.44 11.40
N PRO A 243 -17.63 8.97 11.91
CA PRO A 243 -18.93 9.19 11.28
C PRO A 243 -19.27 10.67 11.08
N LYS A 244 -18.74 11.56 11.93
CA LYS A 244 -19.00 13.00 11.90
C LYS A 244 -18.04 13.77 10.99
N ASP A 245 -16.88 13.19 10.69
CA ASP A 245 -15.84 13.81 9.88
C ASP A 245 -15.10 12.74 9.10
N SER A 246 -15.53 12.51 7.86
CA SER A 246 -14.92 11.52 6.97
C SER A 246 -13.47 11.87 6.59
N SER A 247 -13.01 13.09 6.89
CA SER A 247 -11.62 13.50 6.69
C SER A 247 -10.70 13.08 7.84
N ASN A 248 -11.28 12.71 8.99
CA ASN A 248 -10.54 12.32 10.17
C ASN A 248 -10.62 10.80 10.37
N ILE A 249 -9.50 10.13 10.10
CA ILE A 249 -9.36 8.68 10.17
C ILE A 249 -8.44 8.37 11.34
N THR A 250 -8.93 7.53 12.24
CA THR A 250 -8.14 7.04 13.36
C THR A 250 -7.54 5.71 12.94
N PHE A 251 -6.22 5.56 13.09
CA PHE A 251 -5.51 4.35 12.68
C PHE A 251 -5.04 3.58 13.91
N HIS A 252 -5.13 2.26 13.84
CA HIS A 252 -4.77 1.36 14.94
C HIS A 252 -3.88 0.22 14.42
N ILE A 253 -2.81 -0.10 15.16
CA ILE A 253 -2.01 -1.30 14.89
C ILE A 253 -2.79 -2.49 15.43
N ILE A 254 -2.87 -3.57 14.66
CA ILE A 254 -3.55 -4.79 15.10
C ILE A 254 -2.56 -5.64 15.89
N ASP A 255 -2.88 -5.89 17.16
CA ASP A 255 -2.16 -6.84 18.00
C ASP A 255 -2.90 -8.19 17.93
N TRP A 256 -2.24 -9.18 17.29
CA TRP A 256 -2.82 -10.50 16.97
C TRP A 256 -2.67 -11.54 18.07
#